data_AF-A0A1H5P8J9-F1
#
_entry.id   AF-A0A1H5P8J9-F1
#
_cell.length_a   1.000
_cell.length_b   1.000
_cell.length_c   1.000
_cell.angle_alpha   90.00
_cell.angle_beta   90.00
_cell.angle_gamma   90.00
#
_symmetry.space_group_name_H-M   'P 1'
#
loop_
_entity.id
_entity.type
_entity.pdbx_description
1 polymer ?
#
loop_
_entity_poly.entity_id
_entity_poly.type
_entity_poly.pdbx_seq_one_letter_code
_entity_poly.pdbx_strand_id
1 'polypeptide(L)'
;MRIEPIALSVIRRYRIAAAIEEISVEIELTGEVRAWRPKSGHLYFGAEGRETLFAWLPSVPQGVAHVRYKIGHQEYRASGSGYHDHYWGDVPMQTLMHNWYRARAKAGPYTVIASHITATEPYGYETQTVYMLAKDVADDDFRVSFEIERVVTDGKTGKPVADITRYTYRDGDARYVVAFERQKTILQAIFTERAPLSGRYLSIGVEKLDAERQTSSKALSTSAMHQRRAAA
;
A
#
# COMPACT_ATOMS: atom_id res chain seq x y z
N MET A 1 11.65 7.67 39.02
CA MET A 1 12.01 6.45 38.27
C MET A 1 11.63 6.68 36.82
N ARG A 2 12.59 7.03 35.95
CA ARG A 2 12.35 7.12 34.50
C ARG A 2 12.51 5.73 33.92
N ILE A 3 11.42 5.19 33.38
CA ILE A 3 11.49 4.02 32.52
C ILE A 3 11.68 4.59 31.11
N GLU A 4 12.92 4.61 30.64
CA GLU A 4 13.21 4.79 29.21
C GLU A 4 12.61 3.59 28.46
N PRO A 5 11.88 3.78 27.34
CA PRO A 5 11.42 2.66 26.56
C PRO A 5 12.62 1.93 25.97
N ILE A 6 12.73 0.64 26.27
CA ILE A 6 13.62 -0.29 25.58
C ILE A 6 13.17 -0.36 24.11
N ALA A 7 13.73 0.50 23.27
CA ALA A 7 13.56 0.45 21.83
C ALA A 7 14.42 -0.69 21.27
N LEU A 8 13.98 -1.94 21.44
CA LEU A 8 14.55 -3.05 20.71
C LEU A 8 14.12 -2.93 19.24
N SER A 9 14.95 -2.24 18.48
CA SER A 9 15.00 -2.28 17.03
C SER A 9 15.32 -3.71 16.59
N VAL A 10 14.30 -4.57 16.47
CA VAL A 10 14.48 -5.89 15.85
C VAL A 10 14.35 -5.71 14.35
N ILE A 11 15.48 -5.43 13.69
CA ILE A 11 15.61 -5.63 12.24
C ILE A 11 15.34 -7.11 11.99
N ARG A 12 14.26 -7.43 11.28
CA ARG A 12 13.91 -8.81 10.96
C ARG A 12 14.54 -9.21 9.63
N ARG A 13 15.15 -10.39 9.63
CA ARG A 13 15.62 -11.07 8.44
C ARG A 13 14.74 -12.27 8.17
N TYR A 14 14.28 -12.39 6.92
CA TYR A 14 13.51 -13.51 6.42
C TYR A 14 14.34 -14.25 5.39
N ARG A 15 14.31 -15.59 5.44
CA ARG A 15 14.78 -16.45 4.36
C ARG A 15 13.58 -17.15 3.76
N ILE A 16 13.33 -16.92 2.49
CA ILE A 16 12.19 -17.49 1.76
C ILE A 16 12.77 -18.36 0.66
N ALA A 17 12.33 -19.61 0.59
CA ALA A 17 12.72 -20.53 -0.47
C ALA A 17 11.47 -21.14 -1.09
N ALA A 18 11.44 -21.21 -2.42
CA ALA A 18 10.38 -21.84 -3.17
C ALA A 18 10.93 -22.50 -4.43
N ALA A 19 10.28 -23.57 -4.89
CA ALA A 19 10.59 -24.23 -6.15
C ALA A 19 9.29 -24.69 -6.81
N ILE A 20 9.21 -24.50 -8.13
CA ILE A 20 8.14 -25.00 -8.98
C ILE A 20 8.74 -25.41 -10.32
N GLU A 21 8.58 -26.68 -10.68
CA GLU A 21 9.16 -27.26 -11.90
C GLU A 21 10.66 -26.94 -12.03
N GLU A 22 11.07 -26.26 -13.09
CA GLU A 22 12.45 -25.87 -13.38
C GLU A 22 12.87 -24.53 -12.73
N ILE A 23 11.98 -23.89 -11.99
CA ILE A 23 12.23 -22.60 -11.33
C ILE A 23 12.45 -22.82 -9.85
N SER A 24 13.56 -22.29 -9.31
CA SER A 24 13.78 -22.20 -7.86
C SER A 24 14.21 -20.80 -7.47
N VAL A 25 13.85 -20.38 -6.26
CA VAL A 25 14.21 -19.07 -5.72
C VAL A 25 14.56 -19.18 -4.25
N GLU A 26 15.62 -18.50 -3.86
CA GLU A 26 15.98 -18.18 -2.49
C GLU A 26 16.04 -16.66 -2.34
N ILE A 27 15.39 -16.14 -1.31
CA ILE A 27 15.33 -14.71 -1.00
C ILE A 27 15.81 -14.53 0.43
N GLU A 28 16.81 -13.68 0.62
CA GLU A 28 17.13 -13.08 1.90
C GLU A 28 16.57 -11.67 1.94
N LEU A 29 15.56 -11.44 2.77
CA LEU A 29 14.90 -10.14 2.95
C LEU A 29 15.25 -9.58 4.32
N THR A 30 15.93 -8.42 4.34
CA THR A 30 16.24 -7.68 5.58
C THR A 30 15.41 -6.41 5.64
N GLY A 31 14.63 -6.23 6.70
CA GLY A 31 13.79 -5.03 6.86
C GLY A 31 14.58 -3.76 7.20
N GLU A 32 14.25 -2.66 6.52
CA GLU A 32 14.74 -1.30 6.79
C GLU A 32 13.70 -0.49 7.60
N VAL A 33 12.42 -0.83 7.48
CA VAL A 33 11.30 -0.21 8.21
C VAL A 33 10.68 -1.25 9.13
N ARG A 34 10.33 -0.83 10.36
CA ARG A 34 9.68 -1.71 11.36
C ARG A 34 8.35 -2.24 10.82
N ALA A 35 8.03 -3.49 11.17
CA ALA A 35 6.71 -4.05 10.89
C ALA A 35 5.60 -3.09 11.33
N TRP A 36 4.57 -2.95 10.50
CA TRP A 36 3.50 -1.99 10.70
C TRP A 36 2.16 -2.70 10.70
N ARG A 37 1.27 -2.29 11.58
CA ARG A 37 -0.11 -2.73 11.65
C ARG A 37 -0.97 -1.48 11.50
N PRO A 38 -1.77 -1.33 10.43
CA PRO A 38 -2.69 -0.21 10.34
C PRO A 38 -3.73 -0.32 11.45
N LYS A 39 -3.77 0.67 12.35
CA LYS A 39 -4.59 0.61 13.58
C LYS A 39 -4.32 -0.67 14.38
N SER A 40 -5.31 -1.55 14.49
CA SER A 40 -5.18 -2.86 15.16
C SER A 40 -4.61 -3.95 14.26
N GLY A 41 -4.46 -3.70 12.95
CA GLY A 41 -4.13 -4.69 11.93
C GLY A 41 -5.33 -5.48 11.40
N HIS A 42 -6.56 -5.08 11.75
CA HIS A 42 -7.80 -5.73 11.36
C HIS A 42 -8.79 -4.70 10.80
N LEU A 43 -9.58 -5.14 9.83
CA LEU A 43 -10.69 -4.45 9.20
C LEU A 43 -11.92 -5.36 9.37
N TYR A 44 -13.04 -4.74 9.73
CA TYR A 44 -14.30 -5.45 9.93
C TYR A 44 -15.28 -5.09 8.80
N PHE A 45 -16.00 -6.09 8.32
CA PHE A 45 -17.03 -5.96 7.28
C PHE A 45 -18.37 -6.42 7.83
N GLY A 46 -19.43 -5.63 7.62
CA GLY A 46 -20.78 -5.97 8.08
C GLY A 46 -21.20 -5.19 9.32
N ALA A 47 -22.37 -5.52 9.84
CA ALA A 47 -22.97 -4.85 11.00
C ALA A 47 -22.35 -5.29 12.32
N GLU A 48 -22.43 -4.41 13.32
CA GLU A 48 -21.91 -4.65 14.67
C GLU A 48 -22.45 -5.95 15.27
N GLY A 49 -21.57 -6.79 15.80
CA GLY A 49 -21.87 -8.10 16.38
C GLY A 49 -22.07 -9.25 15.37
N ARG A 50 -21.91 -9.00 14.07
CA ARG A 50 -21.90 -10.01 12.99
C ARG A 50 -20.83 -9.71 11.94
N GLU A 51 -19.75 -9.07 12.36
CA GLU A 51 -18.68 -8.66 11.49
C GLU A 51 -17.88 -9.86 10.97
N THR A 52 -17.43 -9.75 9.73
CA THR A 52 -16.43 -10.63 9.17
C THR A 52 -15.06 -9.97 9.27
N LEU A 53 -14.09 -10.66 9.84
CA LEU A 53 -12.74 -10.15 10.04
C LEU A 53 -11.88 -10.37 8.81
N PHE A 54 -11.20 -9.30 8.40
CA PHE A 54 -10.06 -9.35 7.51
C PHE A 54 -8.88 -8.66 8.20
N ALA A 55 -7.72 -9.26 8.14
CA ALA A 55 -6.55 -8.76 8.83
C ALA A 55 -5.34 -8.75 7.92
N TRP A 56 -4.54 -7.72 8.09
CA TRP A 56 -3.39 -7.48 7.25
C TRP A 56 -2.33 -6.69 8.00
N LEU A 57 -1.08 -7.10 7.82
CA LEU A 57 0.07 -6.32 8.27
C LEU A 57 1.25 -6.51 7.34
N PRO A 58 1.98 -5.42 7.04
CA PRO A 58 3.32 -5.51 6.50
C PRO A 58 4.35 -5.92 7.56
N SER A 59 4.86 -7.14 7.47
CA SER A 59 5.96 -7.64 8.31
C SER A 59 7.28 -6.96 7.94
N VAL A 60 7.46 -6.65 6.65
CA VAL A 60 8.56 -5.84 6.12
C VAL A 60 7.95 -4.79 5.18
N PRO A 61 7.60 -3.59 5.68
CA PRO A 61 7.06 -2.51 4.84
C PRO A 61 8.04 -2.05 3.76
N GLN A 62 9.34 -2.07 4.09
CA GLN A 62 10.44 -1.75 3.20
C GLN A 62 11.67 -2.48 3.71
N GLY A 63 12.39 -3.11 2.79
CA GLY A 63 13.63 -3.82 3.08
C GLY A 63 14.52 -3.93 1.84
N VAL A 64 15.65 -4.59 2.01
CA VAL A 64 16.53 -5.01 0.92
C VAL A 64 16.40 -6.52 0.76
N ALA A 65 16.08 -6.95 -0.47
CA ALA A 65 16.02 -8.35 -0.86
C ALA A 65 17.28 -8.71 -1.67
N HIS A 66 17.95 -9.78 -1.28
CA HIS A 66 18.94 -10.46 -2.11
C HIS A 66 18.31 -11.76 -2.61
N VAL A 67 18.25 -11.91 -3.93
CA VAL A 67 17.55 -13.00 -4.59
C VAL A 67 18.55 -13.83 -5.38
N ARG A 68 18.53 -15.14 -5.16
CA ARG A 68 19.16 -16.13 -6.02
C ARG A 68 18.05 -16.95 -6.63
N TYR A 69 18.00 -17.05 -7.95
CA TYR A 69 16.99 -17.88 -8.60
C TYR A 69 17.61 -18.70 -9.73
N LYS A 70 17.00 -19.85 -10.03
CA LYS A 70 17.38 -20.70 -11.15
C LYS A 70 16.22 -20.88 -12.10
N ILE A 71 16.54 -20.99 -13.38
CA ILE A 71 15.64 -21.41 -14.45
C ILE A 71 16.34 -22.54 -15.20
N GLY A 72 15.84 -23.76 -15.05
CA GLY A 72 16.53 -24.98 -15.47
C GLY A 72 17.89 -25.09 -14.76
N HIS A 73 18.96 -25.15 -15.56
CA HIS A 73 20.34 -25.26 -15.04
C HIS A 73 21.04 -23.91 -14.81
N GLN A 74 20.42 -22.79 -15.21
CA GLN A 74 21.05 -21.47 -15.14
C GLN A 74 20.75 -20.79 -13.81
N GLU A 75 21.78 -20.29 -13.12
CA GLU A 75 21.65 -19.51 -11.88
C GLU A 75 21.77 -18.01 -12.14
N TYR A 76 20.93 -17.24 -11.48
CA TYR A 76 20.85 -15.80 -11.52
C TYR A 76 20.92 -15.21 -10.11
N ARG A 77 21.42 -13.97 -10.01
CA ARG A 77 21.46 -13.20 -8.77
C ARG A 77 20.96 -11.78 -9.01
N ALA A 78 20.15 -11.28 -8.10
CA ALA A 78 19.62 -9.91 -8.13
C ALA A 78 19.52 -9.35 -6.71
N SER A 79 19.46 -8.02 -6.61
CA SER A 79 19.17 -7.34 -5.34
C SER A 79 18.27 -6.13 -5.59
N GLY A 80 17.39 -5.83 -4.65
CA GLY A 80 16.54 -4.65 -4.77
C GLY A 80 15.64 -4.40 -3.56
N SER A 81 14.65 -3.53 -3.74
CA SER A 81 13.68 -3.22 -2.70
C SER A 81 12.74 -4.40 -2.45
N GLY A 82 12.64 -4.81 -1.19
CA GLY A 82 11.78 -5.92 -0.75
C GLY A 82 10.61 -5.45 0.11
N TYR A 83 9.52 -6.22 0.05
CA TYR A 83 8.30 -6.04 0.82
C TYR A 83 7.73 -7.40 1.18
N HIS A 84 7.19 -7.53 2.40
CA HIS A 84 6.52 -8.75 2.83
C HIS A 84 5.37 -8.43 3.76
N ASP A 85 4.18 -8.93 3.43
CA ASP A 85 2.98 -8.81 4.24
C ASP A 85 2.31 -10.16 4.48
N HIS A 86 1.34 -10.13 5.38
CA HIS A 86 0.51 -11.27 5.70
C HIS A 86 -0.95 -10.85 5.73
N TYR A 87 -1.81 -11.71 5.20
CA TYR A 87 -3.26 -11.58 5.23
C TYR A 87 -3.86 -12.80 5.90
N TRP A 88 -4.86 -12.60 6.73
CA TRP A 88 -5.66 -13.67 7.31
C TRP A 88 -7.07 -13.14 7.60
N GLY A 89 -8.04 -14.02 7.79
CA GLY A 89 -9.42 -13.62 8.03
C GLY A 89 -10.38 -14.79 8.03
N ASP A 90 -11.64 -14.50 8.29
CA ASP A 90 -12.68 -15.52 8.45
C ASP A 90 -13.14 -16.10 7.10
N VAL A 91 -13.02 -15.32 6.03
CA VAL A 91 -13.51 -15.66 4.69
C VAL A 91 -12.51 -15.26 3.60
N PRO A 92 -12.62 -15.82 2.38
CA PRO A 92 -11.78 -15.40 1.26
C PRO A 92 -11.92 -13.90 0.97
N MET A 93 -10.79 -13.19 0.86
CA MET A 93 -10.75 -11.73 0.64
C MET A 93 -11.61 -11.26 -0.56
N GLN A 94 -11.78 -12.11 -1.58
CA GLN A 94 -12.57 -11.80 -2.78
C GLN A 94 -14.06 -11.65 -2.50
N THR A 95 -14.58 -12.21 -1.40
CA THR A 95 -15.99 -12.01 -1.02
C THR A 95 -16.21 -10.67 -0.32
N LEU A 96 -15.15 -10.08 0.25
CA LEU A 96 -15.18 -8.84 1.03
C LEU A 96 -14.92 -7.59 0.17
N MET A 97 -14.00 -7.69 -0.79
CA MET A 97 -13.51 -6.54 -1.56
C MET A 97 -13.95 -6.57 -3.01
N HIS A 98 -14.64 -5.54 -3.47
CA HIS A 98 -15.03 -5.38 -4.87
C HIS A 98 -13.84 -5.00 -5.76
N ASN A 99 -13.00 -4.10 -5.26
CA ASN A 99 -11.73 -3.67 -5.86
C ASN A 99 -10.84 -3.02 -4.79
N TRP A 100 -9.56 -2.83 -5.13
CA TRP A 100 -8.67 -1.96 -4.36
C TRP A 100 -7.60 -1.34 -5.26
N TYR A 101 -7.10 -0.18 -4.86
CA TYR A 101 -5.81 0.34 -5.30
C TYR A 101 -4.81 0.08 -4.18
N ARG A 102 -3.69 -0.59 -4.46
CA ARG A 102 -2.63 -0.87 -3.49
C ARG A 102 -1.30 -0.44 -4.08
N ALA A 103 -0.52 0.29 -3.30
CA ALA A 103 0.74 0.85 -3.76
C ALA A 103 1.76 0.93 -2.62
N ARG A 104 3.03 0.87 -3.02
CA ARG A 104 4.20 1.06 -2.15
C ARG A 104 5.23 1.89 -2.90
N ALA A 105 5.87 2.82 -2.21
CA ALA A 105 6.98 3.61 -2.76
C ALA A 105 8.05 3.91 -1.71
N LYS A 106 9.26 4.16 -2.19
CA LYS A 106 10.36 4.75 -1.41
C LYS A 106 10.80 6.03 -2.13
N ALA A 107 10.80 7.16 -1.43
CA ALA A 107 11.21 8.45 -1.96
C ALA A 107 12.16 9.12 -0.96
N GLY A 108 13.46 9.07 -1.25
CA GLY A 108 14.50 9.49 -0.30
C GLY A 108 14.35 8.75 1.04
N PRO A 109 14.20 9.45 2.18
CA PRO A 109 14.04 8.81 3.49
C PRO A 109 12.62 8.30 3.76
N TYR A 110 11.65 8.57 2.88
CA TYR A 110 10.25 8.23 3.09
C TYR A 110 9.92 6.87 2.48
N THR A 111 9.24 6.02 3.25
CA THR A 111 8.52 4.86 2.73
C THR A 111 7.02 5.12 2.81
N VAL A 112 6.32 4.85 1.71
CA VAL A 112 4.87 4.97 1.64
C VAL A 112 4.27 3.59 1.40
N ILE A 113 3.24 3.25 2.16
CA ILE A 113 2.30 2.19 1.81
C ILE A 113 0.91 2.82 1.77
N ALA A 114 0.18 2.58 0.70
CA ALA A 114 -1.16 3.12 0.53
C ALA A 114 -2.08 2.04 -0.05
N SER A 115 -3.29 1.96 0.48
CA SER A 115 -4.35 1.16 -0.09
C SER A 115 -5.68 1.90 0.02
N HIS A 116 -6.49 1.85 -1.03
CA HIS A 116 -7.88 2.28 -0.99
C HIS A 116 -8.74 1.10 -1.43
N ILE A 117 -9.57 0.60 -0.52
CA ILE A 117 -10.37 -0.61 -0.66
C ILE A 117 -11.82 -0.20 -0.81
N THR A 118 -12.51 -0.80 -1.77
CA THR A 118 -13.97 -0.69 -1.93
C THR A 118 -14.57 -2.06 -1.60
N ALA A 119 -15.48 -2.10 -0.62
CA ALA A 119 -16.15 -3.33 -0.22
C ALA A 119 -17.12 -3.84 -1.31
N THR A 120 -17.57 -5.09 -1.18
CA THR A 120 -18.61 -5.66 -2.06
C THR A 120 -20.00 -5.10 -1.74
N GLU A 121 -20.95 -5.30 -2.67
CA GLU A 121 -22.33 -4.81 -2.55
C GLU A 121 -23.03 -5.17 -1.23
N PRO A 122 -22.89 -6.39 -0.66
CA PRO A 122 -23.50 -6.73 0.63
C PRO A 122 -23.03 -5.84 1.79
N TYR A 123 -21.88 -5.18 1.65
CA TYR A 123 -21.31 -4.24 2.61
C TYR A 123 -21.46 -2.78 2.16
N GLY A 124 -22.38 -2.50 1.23
CA GLY A 124 -22.74 -1.14 0.82
C GLY A 124 -21.70 -0.41 -0.06
N TYR A 125 -20.72 -1.13 -0.62
CA TYR A 125 -19.58 -0.53 -1.31
C TYR A 125 -18.78 0.48 -0.46
N GLU A 126 -18.86 0.35 0.87
CA GLU A 126 -18.11 1.19 1.80
C GLU A 126 -16.61 1.17 1.48
N THR A 127 -15.96 2.32 1.67
CA THR A 127 -14.55 2.49 1.33
C THR A 127 -13.67 2.61 2.56
N GLN A 128 -12.46 2.08 2.47
CA GLN A 128 -11.48 2.13 3.54
C GLN A 128 -10.13 2.54 2.96
N THR A 129 -9.52 3.56 3.56
CA THR A 129 -8.18 4.03 3.19
C THR A 129 -7.18 3.61 4.25
N VAL A 130 -6.12 2.95 3.81
CA VAL A 130 -5.00 2.52 4.62
C VAL A 130 -3.77 3.26 4.12
N TYR A 131 -3.07 3.95 5.01
CA TYR A 131 -1.94 4.78 4.62
C TYR A 131 -0.85 4.73 5.69
N MET A 132 0.40 4.63 5.26
CA MET A 132 1.58 4.76 6.10
C MET A 132 2.58 5.64 5.38
N LEU A 133 3.08 6.66 6.07
CA LEU A 133 4.28 7.40 5.69
C LEU A 133 5.35 7.18 6.76
N ALA A 134 6.31 6.31 6.50
CA ALA A 134 7.43 6.06 7.40
C ALA A 134 8.58 7.04 7.11
N LYS A 135 8.76 7.96 8.06
CA LYS A 135 9.98 8.70 8.41
C LYS A 135 9.96 8.95 9.93
N ASP A 136 8.77 9.28 10.43
CA ASP A 136 8.38 9.33 11.86
C ASP A 136 7.04 8.58 12.12
N VAL A 137 6.60 7.77 11.15
CA VAL A 137 5.28 7.09 11.03
C VAL A 137 4.09 8.04 11.17
N ALA A 138 3.48 8.35 10.04
CA ALA A 138 2.18 9.01 9.96
C ALA A 138 1.17 8.08 9.28
N ASP A 139 0.15 7.64 10.02
CA ASP A 139 -0.78 6.58 9.59
C ASP A 139 -2.23 6.76 10.07
N ASP A 140 -2.59 7.96 10.55
CA ASP A 140 -3.98 8.32 10.86
C ASP A 140 -4.80 8.46 9.56
N ASP A 141 -5.70 7.52 9.32
CA ASP A 141 -6.50 7.45 8.10
C ASP A 141 -7.53 8.59 7.99
N PHE A 142 -7.98 9.17 9.10
CA PHE A 142 -8.88 10.33 9.08
C PHE A 142 -8.20 11.58 8.52
N ARG A 143 -6.88 11.58 8.46
CA ARG A 143 -6.05 12.67 7.91
C ARG A 143 -5.72 12.48 6.44
N VAL A 144 -6.18 11.39 5.83
CA VAL A 144 -5.89 11.03 4.44
C VAL A 144 -7.11 11.28 3.56
N SER A 145 -6.93 12.05 2.49
CA SER A 145 -7.89 12.09 1.38
C SER A 145 -7.37 11.26 0.20
N PHE A 146 -8.28 10.57 -0.49
CA PHE A 146 -8.01 9.76 -1.67
C PHE A 146 -8.70 10.34 -2.90
N GLU A 147 -7.99 10.41 -4.02
CA GLU A 147 -8.50 10.88 -5.31
C GLU A 147 -8.04 9.93 -6.42
N ILE A 148 -8.86 9.80 -7.46
CA ILE A 148 -8.53 9.09 -8.69
C ILE A 148 -8.66 10.00 -9.90
N GLU A 149 -7.77 9.82 -10.87
CA GLU A 149 -7.80 10.53 -12.15
C GLU A 149 -7.52 9.57 -13.31
N ARG A 150 -7.87 10.01 -14.53
CA ARG A 150 -7.63 9.26 -15.77
C ARG A 150 -8.17 7.83 -15.67
N VAL A 151 -9.47 7.72 -15.37
CA VAL A 151 -10.16 6.44 -15.30
C VAL A 151 -10.40 5.91 -16.71
N VAL A 152 -9.88 4.72 -16.99
CA VAL A 152 -10.08 4.01 -18.25
C VAL A 152 -10.82 2.71 -17.99
N THR A 153 -11.67 2.30 -18.92
CA THR A 153 -12.27 0.96 -18.87
C THR A 153 -11.23 -0.07 -19.28
N ASP A 154 -10.93 -1.00 -18.38
CA ASP A 154 -10.02 -2.10 -18.65
C ASP A 154 -10.60 -3.04 -19.71
N GLY A 155 -9.87 -3.23 -20.81
CA GLY A 155 -10.38 -3.99 -21.97
C GLY A 155 -10.59 -5.49 -21.71
N LYS A 156 -9.95 -6.06 -20.68
CA LYS A 156 -10.10 -7.48 -20.35
C LYS A 156 -11.26 -7.73 -19.39
N THR A 157 -11.42 -6.83 -18.41
CA THR A 157 -12.35 -7.03 -17.29
C THR A 157 -13.61 -6.17 -17.40
N GLY A 158 -13.61 -5.14 -18.25
CA GLY A 158 -14.69 -4.18 -18.39
C GLY A 158 -14.85 -3.23 -17.21
N LYS A 159 -13.97 -3.28 -16.20
CA LYS A 159 -14.05 -2.43 -15.01
C LYS A 159 -13.36 -1.08 -15.20
N PRO A 160 -13.83 0.00 -14.57
CA PRO A 160 -13.10 1.26 -14.53
C PRO A 160 -11.83 1.11 -13.68
N VAL A 161 -10.70 1.60 -14.19
CA VAL A 161 -9.40 1.58 -13.53
C VAL A 161 -8.74 2.93 -13.70
N ALA A 162 -8.39 3.58 -12.60
CA ALA A 162 -7.64 4.83 -12.60
C ALA A 162 -6.19 4.60 -12.98
N ASP A 163 -5.67 5.42 -13.90
CA ASP A 163 -4.23 5.49 -14.14
C ASP A 163 -3.51 6.23 -13.02
N ILE A 164 -4.17 7.18 -12.36
CA ILE A 164 -3.57 7.97 -11.29
C ILE A 164 -4.39 7.81 -10.02
N THR A 165 -3.70 7.49 -8.92
CA THR A 165 -4.26 7.57 -7.58
C THR A 165 -3.45 8.54 -6.73
N ARG A 166 -4.12 9.36 -5.93
CA ARG A 166 -3.47 10.36 -5.09
C ARG A 166 -3.95 10.25 -3.65
N TYR A 167 -2.98 10.26 -2.75
CA TYR A 167 -3.20 10.29 -1.30
C TYR A 167 -2.63 11.59 -0.76
N THR A 168 -3.45 12.36 -0.04
CA THR A 168 -3.01 13.57 0.65
C THR A 168 -3.19 13.40 2.15
N TYR A 169 -2.08 13.33 2.87
CA TYR A 169 -2.05 13.31 4.34
C TYR A 169 -1.87 14.74 4.88
N ARG A 170 -2.69 15.15 5.84
CA ARG A 170 -2.63 16.47 6.49
C ARG A 170 -2.48 16.35 8.01
N ASP A 171 -1.48 17.01 8.57
CA ASP A 171 -1.25 17.05 10.01
C ASP A 171 -0.81 18.45 10.44
N GLY A 172 -1.74 19.21 11.02
CA GLY A 172 -1.55 20.65 11.25
C GLY A 172 -1.22 21.36 9.93
N ASP A 173 -0.09 22.06 9.91
CA ASP A 173 0.41 22.76 8.72
C ASP A 173 1.16 21.84 7.73
N ALA A 174 1.47 20.59 8.13
CA ALA A 174 2.17 19.65 7.27
C ALA A 174 1.20 19.02 6.25
N ARG A 175 1.59 19.02 4.98
CA ARG A 175 0.87 18.37 3.88
C ARG A 175 1.81 17.47 3.10
N TYR A 176 1.48 16.18 3.03
CA TYR A 176 2.20 15.20 2.22
C TYR A 176 1.28 14.72 1.10
N VAL A 177 1.75 14.83 -0.14
CA VAL A 177 1.00 14.37 -1.32
C VAL A 177 1.82 13.29 -2.01
N VAL A 178 1.22 12.11 -2.14
CA VAL A 178 1.80 10.99 -2.88
C VAL A 178 0.85 10.63 -4.00
N ALA A 179 1.37 10.61 -5.22
CA ALA A 179 0.64 10.20 -6.41
C ALA A 179 1.31 8.98 -7.02
N PHE A 180 0.49 8.04 -7.46
CA PHE A 180 0.89 6.80 -8.11
C PHE A 180 0.30 6.80 -9.51
N GLU A 181 1.16 6.80 -10.53
CA GLU A 181 0.75 6.77 -11.95
C GLU A 181 1.09 5.44 -12.63
N ARG A 182 0.08 4.69 -13.06
CA ARG A 182 0.26 3.44 -13.80
C ARG A 182 1.00 3.68 -15.12
N GLN A 183 2.24 3.21 -15.21
CA GLN A 183 3.04 3.24 -16.45
C GLN A 183 2.83 1.98 -17.31
N LYS A 184 2.71 0.82 -16.65
CA LYS A 184 2.56 -0.47 -17.32
C LYS A 184 1.77 -1.44 -16.45
N THR A 185 0.93 -2.26 -17.08
CA THR A 185 0.29 -3.41 -16.45
C THR A 185 1.17 -4.64 -16.65
N ILE A 186 1.67 -5.23 -15.56
CA ILE A 186 2.53 -6.42 -15.61
C ILE A 186 1.70 -7.71 -15.55
N LEU A 187 0.63 -7.71 -14.75
CA LEU A 187 -0.31 -8.82 -14.63
C LEU A 187 -1.74 -8.29 -14.77
N GLN A 188 -2.54 -8.97 -15.58
CA GLN A 188 -3.94 -8.67 -15.80
C GLN A 188 -4.73 -9.97 -15.79
N ALA A 189 -5.51 -10.22 -14.75
CA ALA A 189 -6.23 -11.49 -14.56
C ALA A 189 -7.63 -11.27 -14.02
N ILE A 190 -8.57 -12.12 -14.44
CA ILE A 190 -9.90 -12.22 -13.83
C ILE A 190 -9.79 -13.29 -12.74
N PHE A 191 -9.78 -12.87 -11.47
CA PHE A 191 -9.56 -13.79 -10.35
C PHE A 191 -10.64 -14.88 -10.22
N THR A 192 -11.82 -14.67 -10.81
CA THR A 192 -13.00 -15.53 -10.66
C THR A 192 -13.14 -16.62 -11.71
N GLU A 193 -12.29 -16.66 -12.74
CA GLU A 193 -12.27 -17.80 -13.69
C GLU A 193 -11.80 -19.10 -13.02
N ARG A 194 -11.35 -19.02 -11.76
CA ARG A 194 -11.01 -20.16 -10.90
C ARG A 194 -12.00 -20.36 -9.73
N ALA A 195 -13.13 -19.66 -9.71
CA ALA A 195 -14.16 -19.77 -8.67
C ALA A 195 -15.53 -20.14 -9.28
N PRO A 196 -16.40 -20.88 -8.56
CA PRO A 196 -17.74 -21.22 -9.05
C PRO A 196 -18.58 -19.96 -9.34
N LEU A 197 -19.50 -20.08 -10.31
CA LEU A 197 -20.15 -19.00 -11.07
C LEU A 197 -20.90 -17.90 -10.29
N SER A 198 -21.07 -18.01 -8.97
CA SER A 198 -21.99 -17.15 -8.20
C SER A 198 -21.37 -15.91 -7.52
N GLY A 199 -20.13 -15.52 -7.83
CA GLY A 199 -19.56 -14.29 -7.26
C GLY A 199 -18.34 -13.79 -8.02
N ARG A 200 -18.54 -12.92 -9.00
CA ARG A 200 -17.45 -12.32 -9.78
C ARG A 200 -16.93 -11.04 -9.10
N TYR A 201 -15.77 -11.12 -8.44
CA TYR A 201 -15.02 -9.97 -7.93
C TYR A 201 -13.58 -9.92 -8.48
N LEU A 202 -13.06 -8.70 -8.70
CA LEU A 202 -11.77 -8.47 -9.36
C LEU A 202 -10.80 -7.80 -8.38
N SER A 203 -9.57 -8.31 -8.37
CA SER A 203 -8.43 -7.62 -7.80
C SER A 203 -7.48 -7.19 -8.91
N ILE A 204 -7.17 -5.89 -8.98
CA ILE A 204 -6.11 -5.38 -9.85
C ILE A 204 -4.92 -5.09 -8.94
N GLY A 205 -3.90 -5.96 -9.02
CA GLY A 205 -2.60 -5.69 -8.42
C GLY A 205 -1.77 -4.84 -9.37
N VAL A 206 -1.63 -3.55 -9.06
CA VAL A 206 -0.56 -2.73 -9.66
C VAL A 206 0.66 -2.89 -8.77
N GLU A 207 1.59 -3.76 -9.16
CA GLU A 207 2.89 -3.85 -8.52
C GLU A 207 3.96 -3.20 -9.40
N LYS A 208 4.67 -2.26 -8.77
CA LYS A 208 5.78 -1.44 -9.26
C LYS A 208 5.41 -0.12 -9.93
N LEU A 209 5.67 0.95 -9.18
CA LEU A 209 5.74 2.31 -9.63
C LEU A 209 7.10 2.86 -9.17
N ASP A 210 8.09 2.77 -10.05
CA ASP A 210 9.36 3.45 -9.85
C ASP A 210 9.07 4.96 -9.94
N ALA A 211 9.02 5.62 -8.79
CA ALA A 211 8.77 7.05 -8.68
C ALA A 211 10.05 7.84 -9.03
N GLU A 212 10.46 7.83 -10.30
CA GLU A 212 11.49 8.74 -10.81
C GLU A 212 10.85 9.98 -11.44
N ARG A 213 10.35 10.89 -10.57
CA ARG A 213 10.33 12.35 -10.72
C ARG A 213 9.30 12.96 -9.77
N GLN A 214 9.78 13.72 -8.78
CA GLN A 214 8.93 14.65 -8.03
C GLN A 214 9.59 16.02 -8.00
N THR A 215 8.91 17.02 -8.57
CA THR A 215 9.18 18.44 -8.36
C THR A 215 8.60 18.85 -7.02
N SER A 216 9.44 19.16 -6.05
CA SER A 216 9.01 19.79 -4.80
C SER A 216 8.93 21.31 -5.00
N SER A 217 7.74 21.89 -5.15
CA SER A 217 7.57 23.34 -5.00
C SER A 217 7.26 23.66 -3.54
N LYS A 218 8.25 24.21 -2.82
CA LYS A 218 8.09 24.73 -1.48
C LYS A 218 7.51 26.15 -1.58
N ALA A 219 6.19 26.29 -1.57
CA ALA A 219 5.55 27.60 -1.45
C ALA A 219 5.49 27.99 0.04
N LEU A 220 6.51 28.70 0.51
CA LEU A 220 6.49 29.40 1.80
C LEU A 220 5.72 30.71 1.58
N SER A 221 4.50 30.80 2.11
CA SER A 221 3.77 32.06 2.26
C SER A 221 3.79 32.45 3.74
N THR A 222 4.82 33.19 4.15
CA THR A 222 4.83 33.95 5.40
C THR A 222 3.98 35.21 5.18
N SER A 223 2.73 35.19 5.63
CA SER A 223 1.94 36.41 5.75
C SER A 223 2.30 37.09 7.07
N ALA A 224 3.30 37.97 7.02
CA ALA A 224 3.59 38.88 8.12
C ALA A 224 2.51 39.97 8.17
N MET A 225 1.85 40.08 9.33
CA MET A 225 1.05 41.23 9.70
C MET A 225 1.82 42.54 9.44
N HIS A 226 1.32 43.33 8.50
CA HIS A 226 1.53 44.77 8.47
C HIS A 226 0.16 45.43 8.32
N GLN A 227 -0.47 45.70 9.47
CA GLN A 227 -1.56 46.66 9.52
C GLN A 227 -0.98 48.04 9.19
N ARG A 228 -1.23 48.51 7.96
CA ARG A 228 -1.28 49.93 7.68
C ARG A 228 -2.56 50.48 8.32
N ARG A 229 -2.43 51.27 9.38
CA ARG A 229 -3.35 52.39 9.63
C ARG A 229 -2.64 53.66 9.18
N ALA A 230 -3.22 54.34 8.20
CA ALA A 230 -2.93 55.73 7.92
C ALA A 230 -4.24 56.45 7.58
N ALA A 231 -4.32 57.66 8.13
CA ALA A 231 -5.12 58.82 7.75
C ALA A 231 -6.50 59.06 8.40
N ALA A 232 -6.60 60.31 8.89
CA ALA A 232 -7.72 61.10 9.41
C ALA A 232 -8.14 60.85 10.86
#